data_AF-A0A8H3W435-F1
#
_entry.id   AF-A0A8H3W435-F1
#
_cell.length_a   1.000
_cell.length_b   1.000
_cell.length_c   1.000
_cell.angle_alpha   90.00
_cell.angle_beta   90.00
_cell.angle_gamma   90.00
#
_symmetry.space_group_name_H-M   'P 1'
#
loop_
_entity.id
_entity.type
_entity.pdbx_description
1 polymer ?
#
loop_
_entity_poly.entity_id
_entity_poly.type
_entity_poly.pdbx_seq_one_letter_code
_entity_poly.pdbx_strand_id
1 'polypeptide(L)'
;MDTSTNDVQVSPDEIRALFSTALSEMYRAEVPQYGSLINIVSKINRQQDQNASNNTQHRLEVERQGAIRLGTASELQMIRRLYSIMGMHAVGYYDLSVAGLPVHATCFRPLTSHALTHKPLCVFTSLLRLDLINDDELRSCAERVLSDRKIFTPRCIQLIEELEALTSVPKAKADELIIEAVRIMPHSPPSIDVAESS
;
A
#
# COMPACT_ATOMS: atom_id res chain seq x y z
N MET A 1 30.60 -20.12 23.25
CA MET A 1 29.36 -20.31 22.48
C MET A 1 29.09 -18.97 21.81
N ASP A 2 29.50 -18.86 20.56
CA ASP A 2 29.36 -17.64 19.76
C ASP A 2 28.22 -17.89 18.78
N THR A 3 26.99 -17.63 19.21
CA THR A 3 25.82 -17.60 18.33
C THR A 3 25.67 -16.19 17.80
N SER A 4 26.62 -15.79 16.96
CA SER A 4 26.44 -14.68 16.04
C SER A 4 25.43 -15.13 14.99
N THR A 5 24.13 -15.08 15.32
CA THR A 5 23.08 -15.08 14.31
C THR A 5 23.35 -13.87 13.43
N ASN A 6 23.87 -14.13 12.24
CA ASN A 6 24.01 -13.15 11.18
C ASN A 6 22.59 -12.68 10.84
N ASP A 7 22.12 -11.65 11.54
CA ASP A 7 20.81 -11.06 11.32
C ASP A 7 20.87 -10.40 9.95
N VAL A 8 20.44 -11.15 8.93
CA VAL A 8 20.42 -10.69 7.54
C VAL A 8 19.64 -9.38 7.50
N GLN A 9 20.29 -8.31 7.08
CA GLN A 9 19.68 -6.99 6.95
C GLN A 9 19.07 -6.85 5.56
N VAL A 10 17.98 -6.10 5.45
CA VAL A 10 17.31 -5.83 4.18
C VAL A 10 17.21 -4.33 3.92
N SER A 11 17.31 -3.97 2.65
CA SER A 11 17.15 -2.59 2.20
C SER A 11 15.67 -2.21 2.09
N PRO A 12 15.31 -0.92 2.20
CA PRO A 12 13.93 -0.46 1.98
C PRO A 12 13.37 -0.86 0.60
N ASP A 13 14.24 -0.93 -0.41
CA ASP A 13 13.88 -1.37 -1.77
C ASP A 13 13.46 -2.84 -1.81
N GLU A 14 14.16 -3.71 -1.07
CA GLU A 14 13.78 -5.13 -0.93
C GLU A 14 12.48 -5.30 -0.15
N ILE A 15 12.29 -4.54 0.95
CA ILE A 15 11.04 -4.57 1.72
C ILE A 15 9.86 -4.16 0.82
N ARG A 16 10.01 -3.08 0.05
CA ARG A 16 9.00 -2.61 -0.91
C ARG A 16 8.72 -3.64 -2.00
N ALA A 17 9.75 -4.28 -2.54
CA ALA A 17 9.64 -5.32 -3.55
C ALA A 17 8.86 -6.54 -3.03
N LEU A 18 9.15 -6.99 -1.81
CA LEU A 18 8.45 -8.09 -1.14
C LEU A 18 7.00 -7.71 -0.81
N PHE A 19 6.77 -6.50 -0.29
CA PHE A 19 5.43 -5.98 -0.01
C PHE A 19 4.56 -5.92 -1.28
N SER A 20 5.10 -5.41 -2.39
CA SER A 20 4.42 -5.36 -3.69
C SER A 20 4.01 -6.76 -4.18
N THR A 21 4.90 -7.74 -4.03
CA THR A 21 4.60 -9.13 -4.35
C THR A 21 3.49 -9.68 -3.45
N ALA A 22 3.60 -9.54 -2.13
CA ALA A 22 2.62 -10.04 -1.17
C ALA A 22 1.22 -9.42 -1.37
N LEU A 23 1.17 -8.11 -1.63
CA LEU A 23 -0.08 -7.41 -1.94
C LEU A 23 -0.72 -7.92 -3.24
N SER A 24 0.09 -8.16 -4.28
CA SER A 24 -0.38 -8.72 -5.54
C SER A 24 -0.88 -10.16 -5.40
N GLU A 25 -0.29 -10.96 -4.51
CA GLU A 25 -0.72 -12.33 -4.23
C GLU A 25 -2.05 -12.35 -3.48
N MET A 26 -2.18 -11.52 -2.43
CA MET A 26 -3.44 -11.32 -1.71
C MET A 26 -4.54 -10.87 -2.66
N TYR A 27 -4.30 -9.81 -3.45
CA TYR A 27 -5.31 -9.27 -4.37
C TYR A 27 -5.71 -10.27 -5.47
N ARG A 28 -4.79 -11.11 -5.94
CA ARG A 28 -5.10 -12.21 -6.87
C ARG A 28 -5.97 -13.29 -6.23
N ALA A 29 -5.77 -13.58 -4.95
CA ALA A 29 -6.60 -14.55 -4.22
C ALA A 29 -8.02 -14.02 -3.99
N GLU A 30 -8.16 -12.71 -3.74
CA GLU A 30 -9.46 -12.07 -3.49
C GLU A 30 -10.23 -11.75 -4.79
N VAL A 31 -9.52 -11.43 -5.88
CA VAL A 31 -10.10 -11.01 -7.17
C VAL A 31 -9.58 -11.90 -8.30
N PRO A 32 -10.22 -13.05 -8.60
CA PRO A 32 -9.73 -13.99 -9.62
C PRO A 32 -9.52 -13.38 -11.01
N GLN A 33 -10.34 -12.38 -11.38
CA GLN A 33 -10.21 -11.65 -12.65
C GLN A 33 -8.89 -10.89 -12.76
N TYR A 34 -8.33 -10.40 -11.64
CA TYR A 34 -7.01 -9.78 -11.62
C TYR A 34 -5.93 -10.81 -12.01
N GLY A 35 -6.03 -12.06 -11.53
CA GLY A 35 -5.14 -13.14 -11.94
C GLY A 35 -5.16 -13.40 -13.44
N SER A 36 -6.36 -13.44 -14.04
CA SER A 36 -6.53 -13.59 -15.49
C SER A 36 -5.90 -12.42 -16.26
N LEU A 37 -6.09 -11.18 -15.79
CA LEU A 37 -5.49 -9.99 -16.39
C LEU A 37 -3.95 -10.06 -16.38
N ILE A 38 -3.35 -10.41 -15.24
CA ILE A 38 -1.89 -10.54 -15.10
C ILE A 38 -1.34 -11.61 -16.06
N ASN A 39 -2.05 -12.73 -16.23
CA ASN A 39 -1.66 -13.76 -17.20
C ASN A 39 -1.69 -13.25 -18.65
N ILE A 40 -2.70 -12.46 -19.02
CA ILE A 40 -2.81 -11.85 -20.35
C ILE A 40 -1.65 -10.88 -20.58
N VAL A 41 -1.41 -9.94 -19.65
CA VAL A 41 -0.32 -8.96 -19.73
C VAL A 41 1.03 -9.67 -19.86
N SER A 42 1.27 -10.71 -19.05
CA SER A 42 2.51 -11.49 -19.08
C SER A 42 2.72 -12.20 -20.43
N LYS A 43 1.64 -12.68 -21.05
CA LYS A 43 1.71 -13.31 -22.38
C LYS A 43 2.06 -12.29 -23.47
N ILE A 44 1.43 -11.11 -23.44
CA ILE A 44 1.68 -10.04 -24.41
C ILE A 44 3.12 -9.53 -24.27
N ASN A 45 3.60 -9.30 -23.04
CA ASN A 45 4.96 -8.82 -22.79
C ASN A 45 6.00 -9.81 -23.35
N ARG A 46 5.84 -11.12 -23.09
CA ARG A 46 6.73 -12.15 -23.65
C ARG A 46 6.77 -12.17 -25.18
N GLN A 47 5.63 -11.91 -25.84
CA GLN A 47 5.57 -11.85 -27.31
C GLN A 47 6.27 -10.62 -27.86
N GLN A 48 6.20 -9.49 -27.17
CA GLN A 48 6.92 -8.27 -27.55
C GLN A 48 8.43 -8.43 -27.34
N ASP A 49 8.86 -9.05 -26.24
CA ASP A 49 10.27 -9.29 -25.93
C ASP A 49 10.97 -10.21 -26.94
N GLN A 50 10.27 -11.22 -27.47
CA GLN A 50 10.81 -12.10 -28.52
C GLN A 50 11.05 -11.36 -29.85
N ASN A 51 10.37 -10.24 -30.08
CA ASN A 51 10.45 -9.44 -31.31
C ASN A 51 11.33 -8.20 -31.16
N ALA A 52 11.80 -7.86 -29.95
CA ALA A 52 12.60 -6.67 -29.68
C ALA A 52 14.09 -7.00 -29.63
N SER A 53 14.89 -6.31 -30.45
CA SER A 53 16.36 -6.43 -30.45
C SER A 53 16.96 -5.80 -29.18
N ASN A 54 17.24 -6.62 -28.17
CA ASN A 54 18.25 -6.48 -27.11
C ASN A 54 18.52 -5.10 -26.47
N ASN A 55 17.52 -4.38 -25.92
CA ASN A 55 17.85 -3.30 -24.95
C ASN A 55 16.75 -2.87 -23.95
N THR A 56 15.56 -3.48 -23.95
CA THR A 56 14.48 -3.18 -22.98
C THR A 56 14.05 -4.38 -22.12
N GLN A 57 14.84 -5.46 -22.15
CA GLN A 57 14.53 -6.79 -21.59
C GLN A 57 14.25 -6.86 -20.08
N HIS A 58 14.49 -5.81 -19.30
CA HIS A 58 14.33 -5.85 -17.84
C HIS A 58 13.18 -4.98 -17.28
N ARG A 59 12.41 -4.28 -18.13
CA ARG A 59 11.40 -3.30 -17.68
C ARG A 59 9.95 -3.79 -17.70
N LEU A 60 9.70 -5.02 -18.13
CA LEU A 60 8.33 -5.51 -18.41
C LEU A 60 7.78 -6.48 -17.35
N GLU A 61 8.43 -6.60 -16.18
CA GLU A 61 7.77 -7.16 -15.01
C GLU A 61 6.79 -6.12 -14.45
N VAL A 62 5.49 -6.40 -14.65
CA VAL A 62 4.31 -5.58 -14.29
C VAL A 62 4.61 -4.51 -13.23
N GLU A 63 4.78 -3.27 -13.68
CA GLU A 63 4.72 -2.10 -12.78
C GLU A 63 3.34 -2.09 -12.13
N ARG A 64 3.30 -2.00 -10.79
CA ARG A 64 2.06 -2.08 -10.03
C ARG A 64 1.79 -0.73 -9.38
N GLN A 65 0.57 -0.25 -9.59
CA GLN A 65 0.04 0.91 -8.91
C GLN A 65 -1.13 0.45 -8.03
N GLY A 66 -0.99 0.61 -6.72
CA GLY A 66 -2.07 0.40 -5.77
C GLY A 66 -2.87 1.69 -5.58
N ALA A 67 -4.13 1.55 -5.15
CA ALA A 67 -4.94 2.68 -4.70
C ALA A 67 -5.69 2.31 -3.42
N ILE A 68 -5.59 3.17 -2.40
CA ILE A 68 -6.27 2.99 -1.12
C ILE A 68 -6.99 4.28 -0.71
N ARG A 69 -8.01 4.13 0.16
CA ARG A 69 -8.79 5.25 0.70
C ARG A 69 -8.80 5.14 2.22
N LEU A 70 -8.42 6.23 2.87
CA LEU A 70 -8.40 6.38 4.33
C LEU A 70 -9.47 7.39 4.73
N GLY A 71 -9.99 7.23 5.94
CA GLY A 71 -11.08 8.05 6.48
C GLY A 71 -10.61 9.12 7.45
N THR A 72 -9.46 8.94 8.11
CA THR A 72 -8.97 9.90 9.10
C THR A 72 -7.53 10.35 8.86
N ALA A 73 -7.20 11.55 9.36
CA ALA A 73 -5.84 12.05 9.31
C ALA A 73 -4.85 11.17 10.07
N SER A 74 -5.28 10.56 11.19
CA SER A 74 -4.45 9.61 11.97
C SER A 74 -4.10 8.37 11.15
N GLU A 75 -5.06 7.84 10.38
CA GLU A 75 -4.80 6.72 9.47
C GLU A 75 -3.77 7.09 8.40
N LEU A 76 -3.89 8.28 7.80
CA LEU A 76 -2.94 8.77 6.81
C LEU A 76 -1.53 8.98 7.40
N GLN A 77 -1.45 9.49 8.63
CA GLN A 77 -0.16 9.65 9.33
C GLN A 77 0.50 8.29 9.59
N MET A 78 -0.28 7.28 9.98
CA MET A 78 0.24 5.94 10.24
C MET A 78 0.67 5.23 8.95
N ILE A 79 -0.12 5.31 7.86
CA ILE A 79 0.30 4.71 6.59
C ILE A 79 1.58 5.37 6.05
N ARG A 80 1.74 6.68 6.25
CA ARG A 80 2.96 7.40 5.88
C ARG A 80 4.19 6.82 6.60
N ARG A 81 4.07 6.51 7.90
CA ARG A 81 5.15 5.88 8.68
C ARG A 81 5.49 4.49 8.14
N LEU A 82 4.47 3.66 7.91
CA LEU A 82 4.62 2.34 7.31
C LEU A 82 5.36 2.42 5.95
N TYR A 83 4.91 3.29 5.05
CA TYR A 83 5.54 3.50 3.74
C TYR A 83 6.97 4.03 3.82
N SER A 84 7.29 4.82 4.83
CA SER A 84 8.66 5.32 5.03
C SER A 84 9.68 4.20 5.25
N ILE A 85 9.29 3.11 5.94
CA ILE A 85 10.15 1.92 6.15
C ILE A 85 10.49 1.25 4.81
N MET A 86 9.59 1.34 3.84
CA MET A 86 9.75 0.83 2.47
C MET A 86 10.41 1.84 1.51
N GLY A 87 10.93 2.96 2.02
CA GLY A 87 11.54 4.00 1.19
C GLY A 87 10.54 4.70 0.26
N MET A 88 9.26 4.72 0.64
CA MET A 88 8.20 5.36 -0.12
C MET A 88 7.81 6.69 0.52
N HIS A 89 7.74 7.73 -0.30
CA HIS A 89 7.50 9.10 0.12
C HIS A 89 6.26 9.66 -0.55
N ALA A 90 5.57 10.58 0.14
CA ALA A 90 4.44 11.30 -0.41
C ALA A 90 4.91 12.23 -1.54
N VAL A 91 4.41 12.02 -2.75
CA VAL A 91 4.70 12.81 -3.94
C VAL A 91 3.40 13.31 -4.56
N GLY A 92 3.35 14.63 -4.76
CA GLY A 92 2.22 15.30 -5.37
C GLY A 92 1.06 15.53 -4.39
N TYR A 93 0.20 16.48 -4.76
CA TYR A 93 -1.06 16.74 -4.08
C TYR A 93 -2.15 16.78 -5.13
N TYR A 94 -3.21 16.01 -4.89
CA TYR A 94 -4.31 15.85 -5.82
C TYR A 94 -5.59 16.20 -5.07
N ASP A 95 -6.21 17.31 -5.44
CA ASP A 95 -7.55 17.66 -4.95
C ASP A 95 -8.57 17.12 -5.94
N LEU A 96 -9.37 16.13 -5.52
CA LEU A 96 -10.41 15.54 -6.37
C LEU A 96 -11.78 16.17 -6.11
N SER A 97 -11.89 17.15 -5.20
CA SER A 97 -13.14 17.90 -4.98
C SER A 97 -13.55 18.71 -6.21
N VAL A 98 -12.57 19.13 -7.03
CA VAL A 98 -12.81 19.77 -8.33
C VAL A 98 -13.56 18.86 -9.33
N ALA A 99 -13.51 17.55 -9.12
CA ALA A 99 -14.23 16.54 -9.89
C ALA A 99 -15.48 16.00 -9.15
N GLY A 100 -15.90 16.66 -8.07
CA GLY A 100 -17.06 16.26 -7.27
C GLY A 100 -16.82 15.08 -6.32
N LEU A 101 -15.57 14.68 -6.09
CA LEU A 101 -15.24 13.60 -5.15
C LEU A 101 -14.78 14.19 -3.81
N PRO A 102 -15.32 13.75 -2.65
CA PRO A 102 -15.00 14.33 -1.35
C PRO A 102 -13.67 13.81 -0.80
N VAL A 103 -12.59 13.87 -1.59
CA VAL A 103 -11.27 13.37 -1.22
C VAL A 103 -10.16 14.28 -1.76
N HIS A 104 -9.04 14.29 -1.05
CA HIS A 104 -7.75 14.70 -1.58
C HIS A 104 -6.74 13.57 -1.42
N ALA A 105 -5.65 13.59 -2.17
CA ALA A 105 -4.74 12.45 -2.26
C ALA A 105 -3.28 12.84 -2.49
N THR A 106 -2.40 11.86 -2.29
CA THR A 106 -0.98 11.87 -2.63
C THR A 106 -0.57 10.50 -3.19
N CYS A 107 0.54 10.43 -3.92
CA CYS A 107 1.11 9.16 -4.35
C CYS A 107 2.33 8.80 -3.50
N PHE A 108 2.31 7.65 -2.81
CA PHE A 108 3.48 7.14 -2.10
C PHE A 108 4.35 6.31 -3.04
N ARG A 109 5.61 6.73 -3.25
CA ARG A 109 6.54 6.05 -4.16
C ARG A 109 8.01 6.28 -3.79
N PRO A 110 8.95 5.45 -4.25
CA PRO A 110 10.37 5.76 -4.16
C PRO A 110 10.74 7.01 -4.98
N LEU A 111 11.83 7.68 -4.58
CA LEU A 111 12.27 8.94 -5.17
C LEU A 111 13.46 8.80 -6.13
N THR A 112 14.33 7.81 -5.93
CA THR A 112 15.59 7.69 -6.69
C THR A 112 15.41 6.85 -7.94
N SER A 113 16.18 7.16 -8.99
CA SER A 113 16.16 6.38 -10.24
C SER A 113 16.56 4.92 -10.02
N HIS A 114 17.48 4.66 -9.08
CA HIS A 114 17.83 3.30 -8.67
C HIS A 114 16.60 2.55 -8.13
N ALA A 115 15.94 3.11 -7.10
CA ALA A 115 14.78 2.51 -6.46
C ALA A 115 13.57 2.36 -7.42
N LEU A 116 13.42 3.28 -8.38
CA LEU A 116 12.41 3.20 -9.43
C LEU A 116 12.71 2.09 -10.45
N THR A 117 13.98 1.79 -10.71
CA THR A 117 14.37 0.68 -11.60
C THR A 117 14.22 -0.68 -10.90
N HIS A 118 14.33 -0.71 -9.57
CA HIS A 118 14.14 -1.89 -8.72
C HIS A 118 12.70 -1.98 -8.15
N LYS A 119 11.75 -2.40 -9.00
CA LYS A 119 10.29 -2.56 -8.71
C LYS A 119 9.60 -1.27 -8.21
N PRO A 120 9.08 -0.43 -9.12
CA PRO A 120 8.48 0.87 -8.78
C PRO A 120 7.04 0.73 -8.25
N LEU A 121 6.86 0.22 -7.03
CA LEU A 121 5.55 0.27 -6.39
C LEU A 121 5.16 1.73 -6.12
N CYS A 122 4.00 2.13 -6.63
CA CYS A 122 3.37 3.40 -6.31
C CYS A 122 2.00 3.13 -5.69
N VAL A 123 1.66 3.79 -4.58
CA VAL A 123 0.33 3.66 -3.96
C VAL A 123 -0.34 5.02 -3.86
N PHE A 124 -1.40 5.20 -4.65
CA PHE A 124 -2.24 6.38 -4.59
C PHE A 124 -3.12 6.31 -3.34
N THR A 125 -2.91 7.23 -2.41
CA THR A 125 -3.59 7.23 -1.11
C THR A 125 -4.47 8.45 -1.02
N SER A 126 -5.79 8.23 -0.98
CA SER A 126 -6.79 9.28 -0.80
C SER A 126 -7.26 9.36 0.65
N LEU A 127 -7.50 10.57 1.14
CA LEU A 127 -8.12 10.84 2.44
C LEU A 127 -9.50 11.47 2.22
N LEU A 128 -10.51 10.89 2.88
CA LEU A 128 -11.88 11.41 2.91
C LEU A 128 -11.95 12.78 3.58
N ARG A 129 -12.73 13.68 2.98
CA ARG A 129 -13.04 15.01 3.48
C ARG A 129 -14.48 15.03 3.98
N LEU A 130 -14.67 14.75 5.26
CA LEU A 130 -15.99 14.71 5.91
C LEU A 130 -16.71 16.06 5.86
N ASP A 131 -15.94 17.16 5.85
CA ASP A 131 -16.43 18.53 5.69
C ASP A 131 -17.11 18.79 4.34
N LEU A 132 -16.89 17.93 3.34
CA LEU A 132 -17.56 18.01 2.03
C LEU A 132 -18.84 17.17 1.94
N ILE A 133 -19.20 16.43 3.00
CA ILE A 133 -20.47 15.70 3.08
C ILE A 133 -21.53 16.67 3.58
N ASN A 134 -22.51 17.05 2.76
CA ASN A 134 -23.51 18.06 3.14
C ASN A 134 -24.60 17.56 4.11
N ASP A 135 -24.86 16.26 4.13
CA ASP A 135 -25.83 15.62 5.02
C ASP A 135 -25.21 15.43 6.41
N ASP A 136 -25.75 16.12 7.41
CA ASP A 136 -25.23 16.13 8.78
C ASP A 136 -25.40 14.79 9.50
N GLU A 137 -26.49 14.06 9.24
CA GLU A 137 -26.71 12.72 9.82
C GLU A 137 -25.71 11.72 9.24
N LEU A 138 -25.51 11.76 7.91
CA LEU A 138 -24.53 10.93 7.23
C LEU A 138 -23.10 11.27 7.68
N ARG A 139 -22.76 12.57 7.82
CA ARG A 139 -21.46 13.01 8.29
C ARG A 139 -21.18 12.48 9.71
N SER A 140 -22.14 12.65 10.62
CA SER A 140 -22.04 12.17 12.01
C SER A 140 -21.91 10.64 12.07
N CYS A 141 -22.65 9.93 11.22
CA CYS A 141 -22.54 8.48 11.10
C CYS A 141 -21.15 8.05 10.62
N ALA A 142 -20.61 8.70 9.59
CA ALA A 142 -19.28 8.44 9.07
C ALA A 142 -18.20 8.73 10.13
N GLU A 143 -18.29 9.86 10.84
CA GLU A 143 -17.38 10.20 11.93
C GLU A 143 -17.32 9.12 13.01
N ARG A 144 -18.48 8.63 13.47
CA ARG A 144 -18.57 7.55 14.47
C ARG A 144 -17.95 6.24 13.98
N VAL A 145 -18.30 5.82 12.76
CA VAL A 145 -17.72 4.59 12.18
C VAL A 145 -16.20 4.70 12.05
N LEU A 146 -15.71 5.87 11.65
CA LEU A 146 -14.28 6.14 11.49
C LEU A 146 -13.53 6.27 12.82
N SER A 147 -14.18 6.76 13.88
CA SER A 147 -13.58 6.85 15.22
C SER A 147 -13.44 5.49 15.88
N ASP A 148 -14.39 4.59 15.64
CA ASP A 148 -14.45 3.29 16.32
C ASP A 148 -13.56 2.23 15.65
N ARG A 149 -13.33 2.35 14.34
CA ARG A 149 -12.55 1.36 13.59
C ARG A 149 -11.05 1.45 13.88
N LYS A 150 -10.39 0.29 13.90
CA LYS A 150 -8.93 0.18 14.00
C LYS A 150 -8.41 -0.60 12.81
N ILE A 151 -7.89 0.10 11.81
CA ILE A 151 -7.38 -0.54 10.60
C ILE A 151 -5.98 -1.13 10.80
N PHE A 152 -5.16 -0.54 11.68
CA PHE A 152 -3.82 -1.05 11.99
C PHE A 152 -3.88 -2.02 13.17
N THR A 153 -3.31 -3.21 13.00
CA THR A 153 -3.17 -4.16 14.11
C THR A 153 -2.20 -3.61 15.16
N PRO A 154 -2.36 -3.97 16.45
CA PRO A 154 -1.40 -3.57 17.48
C PRO A 154 0.04 -3.99 17.14
N ARG A 155 0.20 -5.16 16.50
CA ARG A 155 1.53 -5.65 16.11
C ARG A 155 2.12 -4.84 14.95
N CYS A 156 1.32 -4.42 13.98
CA CYS A 156 1.77 -3.52 12.91
C CYS A 156 2.33 -2.22 13.48
N ILE A 157 1.61 -1.61 14.43
CA ILE A 157 2.04 -0.36 15.08
C ILE A 157 3.37 -0.57 15.83
N GLN A 158 3.48 -1.63 16.63
CA GLN A 158 4.72 -1.97 17.33
C GLN A 158 5.89 -2.17 16.38
N LEU A 159 5.71 -2.92 15.29
CA LEU A 159 6.77 -3.14 14.31
C LEU A 159 7.21 -1.84 13.63
N ILE A 160 6.28 -0.93 13.33
CA ILE A 160 6.62 0.39 12.79
C ILE A 160 7.51 1.15 13.78
N GLU A 161 7.11 1.23 15.05
CA GLU A 161 7.86 1.91 16.11
C GLU A 161 9.25 1.30 16.33
N GLU A 162 9.32 -0.03 16.38
CA GLU A 162 10.58 -0.77 16.51
C GLU A 162 11.52 -0.50 15.33
N LEU A 163 11.01 -0.54 14.10
CA LEU A 163 11.83 -0.40 12.89
C LEU A 163 12.27 1.05 12.64
N GLU A 164 11.46 2.04 13.00
CA GLU A 164 11.85 3.46 12.94
C GLU A 164 13.04 3.78 13.87
N ALA A 165 13.19 3.03 14.97
CA ALA A 165 14.29 3.22 15.93
C ALA A 165 15.61 2.54 15.51
N LEU A 166 15.61 1.70 14.47
CA LEU A 166 16.78 0.95 14.03
C LEU A 166 17.51 1.69 12.89
N THR A 167 18.84 1.60 12.89
CA THR A 167 19.67 2.08 11.77
C THR A 167 19.68 1.12 10.58
N SER A 168 19.39 -0.16 10.85
CA SER A 168 19.31 -1.22 9.85
C SER A 168 18.13 -2.13 10.15
N VAL A 169 17.40 -2.56 9.12
CA VAL A 169 16.20 -3.38 9.27
C VAL A 169 16.56 -4.88 9.23
N PRO A 170 16.31 -5.65 10.31
CA PRO A 170 16.47 -7.10 10.29
C PRO A 170 15.41 -7.75 9.39
N LYS A 171 15.81 -8.70 8.55
CA LYS A 171 14.92 -9.39 7.60
C LYS A 171 13.69 -9.98 8.29
N ALA A 172 13.86 -10.64 9.45
CA ALA A 172 12.76 -11.29 10.16
C ALA A 172 11.66 -10.29 10.56
N LYS A 173 12.04 -9.09 11.03
CA LYS A 173 11.08 -8.03 11.38
C LYS A 173 10.44 -7.41 10.14
N ALA A 174 11.18 -7.27 9.04
CA ALA A 174 10.62 -6.81 7.78
C ALA A 174 9.58 -7.79 7.21
N ASP A 175 9.88 -9.09 7.22
CA ASP A 175 8.95 -10.14 6.78
C ASP A 175 7.66 -10.10 7.63
N GLU A 176 7.80 -9.97 8.96
CA GLU A 176 6.66 -9.83 9.88
C GLU A 176 5.84 -8.56 9.60
N LEU A 177 6.52 -7.42 9.40
CA LEU A 177 5.87 -6.15 9.05
C LEU A 177 5.05 -6.28 7.77
N ILE A 178 5.59 -6.95 6.74
CA ILE A 178 4.90 -7.14 5.46
C ILE A 178 3.60 -7.95 5.67
N ILE A 179 3.64 -9.02 6.47
CA ILE A 179 2.46 -9.82 6.77
C ILE A 179 1.39 -8.96 7.44
N GLU A 180 1.77 -8.18 8.46
CA GLU A 180 0.85 -7.29 9.16
C GLU A 180 0.34 -6.15 8.27
N ALA A 181 1.18 -5.61 7.38
CA ALA A 181 0.83 -4.55 6.44
C ALA A 181 -0.12 -5.01 5.31
N VAL A 182 -0.06 -6.28 4.91
CA VAL A 182 -1.00 -6.83 3.92
C VAL A 182 -2.38 -7.03 4.55
N ARG A 183 -2.45 -7.41 5.83
CA ARG A 183 -3.73 -7.60 6.56
C ARG A 183 -4.60 -6.36 6.63
N ILE A 184 -4.02 -5.17 6.52
CA ILE A 184 -4.74 -3.90 6.58
C ILE A 184 -5.26 -3.43 5.21
N MET A 185 -5.01 -4.18 4.13
CA MET A 185 -5.39 -3.82 2.76
C MET A 185 -6.36 -4.81 2.06
N PRO A 186 -7.38 -5.37 2.74
CA PRO A 186 -8.30 -6.30 2.09
C PRO A 186 -9.11 -5.62 0.97
N HIS A 187 -9.47 -6.36 -0.07
CA HIS A 187 -10.32 -5.87 -1.16
C HIS A 187 -11.73 -5.51 -0.68
N SER A 188 -12.29 -6.33 0.21
CA SER A 188 -13.66 -6.15 0.71
C SER A 188 -13.66 -5.49 2.09
N PRO A 189 -14.33 -4.33 2.26
CA PRO A 189 -14.49 -3.76 3.59
C PRO A 189 -15.38 -4.66 4.46
N PRO A 190 -15.22 -4.60 5.80
CA PRO A 190 -16.17 -5.24 6.70
C PRO A 190 -17.56 -4.63 6.51
N SER A 191 -18.59 -5.48 6.57
CA SER A 191 -20.00 -5.07 6.48
C SER A 191 -20.30 -4.05 7.60
N ILE A 192 -20.87 -2.90 7.23
CA ILE A 192 -21.43 -1.95 8.18
C ILE A 192 -22.92 -2.24 8.24
N ASP A 193 -23.44 -2.60 9.42
CA ASP A 193 -24.89 -2.60 9.65
C ASP A 193 -25.36 -1.14 9.60
N VAL A 194 -25.96 -0.76 8.47
CA VAL A 194 -26.69 0.49 8.36
C VAL A 194 -27.98 0.28 9.13
N ALA A 195 -28.03 0.73 10.37
CA ALA A 195 -29.29 0.76 11.11
C ALA A 195 -30.29 1.59 10.29
N GLU A 196 -31.33 0.94 9.77
CA GLU A 196 -32.44 1.61 9.11
C GLU A 196 -33.05 2.63 10.09
N SER A 197 -32.93 3.91 9.74
CA SER A 197 -33.60 4.99 10.45
C SER A 197 -35.10 4.77 10.33
N SER A 198 -35.76 4.49 11.46
CA SER A 198 -37.22 4.40 11.59
C SER A 198 -37.86 5.78 11.66
#